data_AF-A0A101XWK1-F1
#
_entry.id   AF-A0A101XWK1-F1
#
_cell.length_a   1.000
_cell.length_b   1.000
_cell.length_c   1.000
_cell.angle_alpha   90.00
_cell.angle_beta   90.00
_cell.angle_gamma   90.00
#
_symmetry.space_group_name_H-M   'P 1'
#
loop_
_entity.id
_entity.type
_entity.pdbx_description
1 polymer ?
#
loop_
_entity_poly.entity_id
_entity_poly.type
_entity_poly.pdbx_seq_one_letter_code
_entity_poly.pdbx_strand_id
1 'polypeptide(L)' 'MSNKKSYYAFEDPRGTTIEFQATSLQQAMVIKKKRAQEMGIPKEAFELTSIRKKPSQSA' A
#
# COMPACT_ATOMS: atom_id res chain seq x y z
N MET A 1 10.94 -15.21 13.47
CA MET A 1 9.66 -14.66 12.98
C MET A 1 9.88 -14.05 11.61
N SER A 2 9.46 -14.71 10.53
CA SER A 2 9.53 -14.09 9.19
C SER A 2 8.55 -12.93 9.14
N ASN A 3 9.05 -11.70 9.20
CA ASN A 3 8.26 -10.50 8.93
C ASN A 3 7.83 -10.56 7.46
N LYS A 4 6.76 -11.30 7.16
CA LYS A 4 6.12 -11.42 5.84
C LYS A 4 5.46 -10.09 5.52
N LYS A 5 6.27 -9.13 5.09
CA LYS A 5 5.79 -7.89 4.50
C LYS A 5 5.31 -8.18 3.08
N SER A 6 4.14 -7.66 2.76
CA SER A 6 3.60 -7.59 1.40
C SER A 6 3.67 -6.15 0.92
N TYR A 7 3.85 -5.96 -0.38
CA TYR A 7 3.67 -4.69 -1.04
C TYR A 7 2.19 -4.48 -1.29
N TYR A 8 1.71 -3.29 -0.95
CA TYR A 8 0.35 -2.84 -1.21
C TYR A 8 0.46 -1.60 -2.11
N ALA A 9 -0.19 -1.66 -3.26
CA ALA A 9 -0.27 -0.57 -4.21
C ALA A 9 -1.68 0.03 -4.16
N PHE A 10 -1.75 1.35 -4.01
CA PHE A 10 -2.98 2.10 -4.06
C PHE A 10 -2.91 3.13 -5.17
N GLU A 11 -3.98 3.31 -5.91
CA GLU A 11 -4.05 4.24 -7.03
C GLU A 11 -5.18 5.23 -6.84
N ASP A 12 -4.93 6.50 -7.14
CA ASP A 12 -5.97 7.52 -7.17
C ASP A 12 -6.60 7.63 -8.57
N PRO A 13 -7.83 8.16 -8.72
CA PRO A 13 -8.49 8.32 -10.02
C PRO A 13 -7.77 9.24 -11.01
N ARG A 14 -6.74 9.98 -10.57
CA ARG A 14 -5.85 10.76 -11.45
C ARG A 14 -4.66 9.95 -11.97
N GLY A 15 -4.55 8.68 -11.59
CA GLY A 15 -3.49 7.75 -12.02
C GLY A 15 -2.22 7.79 -11.17
N THR A 16 -2.25 8.39 -9.97
CA THR A 16 -1.11 8.37 -9.04
C THR A 16 -1.12 7.07 -8.24
N THR A 17 -0.13 6.22 -8.48
CA THR A 17 0.06 5.00 -7.71
C THR A 17 1.05 5.22 -6.55
N ILE A 18 0.65 4.85 -5.34
CA ILE A 18 1.51 4.78 -4.15
C ILE A 18 1.68 3.33 -3.72
N GLU A 19 2.93 2.87 -3.66
CA GLU A 19 3.26 1.51 -3.23
C GLU A 19 4.10 1.53 -1.94
N PHE A 20 3.76 0.67 -0.98
CA PHE A 20 4.54 0.50 0.24
C PHE A 20 4.39 -0.89 0.85
N GLN A 21 5.36 -1.26 1.70
CA GLN A 21 5.37 -2.54 2.39
C GLN A 21 4.61 -2.46 3.73
N ALA A 22 3.72 -3.42 3.97
CA ALA A 22 3.05 -3.60 5.26
C ALA A 22 2.94 -5.09 5.61
N THR A 23 2.81 -5.41 6.91
CA THR A 23 2.59 -6.81 7.34
C THR A 23 1.12 -7.21 7.25
N SER A 24 0.20 -6.24 7.20
CA SER A 24 -1.24 -6.46 7.12
C SER A 24 -1.93 -5.35 6.31
N LEU A 25 -3.14 -5.64 5.81
CA LEU A 25 -3.98 -4.67 5.12
C LEU A 25 -4.35 -3.49 6.04
N GLN A 26 -4.58 -3.74 7.33
CA GLN A 26 -4.85 -2.66 8.29
C GLN A 26 -3.67 -1.70 8.42
N GLN A 27 -2.44 -2.21 8.55
CA GLN A 27 -1.26 -1.35 8.54
C GLN A 27 -1.15 -0.60 7.22
N ALA A 28 -1.45 -1.26 6.10
CA ALA A 28 -1.42 -0.62 4.80
C ALA A 28 -2.41 0.56 4.70
N MET A 29 -3.63 0.39 5.18
CA MET A 29 -4.65 1.44 5.22
C MET A 29 -4.25 2.62 6.11
N VAL A 30 -3.54 2.38 7.22
CA VAL A 30 -3.01 3.44 8.08
C VAL A 30 -1.91 4.24 7.37
N ILE A 31 -0.99 3.55 6.69
CA ILE A 31 0.09 4.19 5.91
C ILE A 31 -0.52 5.02 4.77
N LYS A 32 -1.46 4.43 4.01
CA LYS A 32 -2.24 5.10 2.97
C LYS A 32 -2.89 6.39 3.50
N LYS A 33 -3.58 6.32 4.65
CA LYS A 33 -4.25 7.49 5.26
C LYS A 33 -3.26 8.60 5.59
N LYS A 34 -2.09 8.27 6.16
CA LYS A 34 -1.04 9.24 6.46
C LYS A 34 -0.49 9.89 5.19
N ARG A 35 -0.13 9.08 4.18
CA ARG A 35 0.35 9.55 2.88
C ARG A 35 -0.65 10.46 2.18
N ALA A 36 -1.93 10.08 2.17
CA ALA A 36 -3.00 10.88 1.59
C ALA A 36 -3.12 12.24 2.29
N GLN A 37 -3.05 12.27 3.63
CA GLN A 37 -3.07 13.50 4.42
C GLN A 37 -1.86 14.40 4.13
N GLU A 38 -0.65 13.83 4.00
CA GLU A 38 0.57 14.57 3.64
C GLU A 38 0.50 15.18 2.23
N MET A 39 -0.18 14.50 1.30
CA MET A 39 -0.40 14.99 -0.06
C MET A 39 -1.59 15.96 -0.19
N GLY A 40 -2.37 16.17 0.89
CA GLY A 40 -3.62 16.94 0.84
C GLY A 40 -4.72 16.28 0.00
N ILE A 41 -4.64 14.97 -0.22
CA ILE A 41 -5.58 14.19 -1.04
C ILE A 41 -6.48 13.37 -0.10
N PRO A 42 -7.80 13.26 -0.36
CA PRO A 42 -8.66 12.40 0.43
C PRO A 42 -8.21 10.93 0.30
N LYS A 43 -8.08 10.23 1.44
CA LYS A 43 -7.73 8.80 1.50
C LYS A 43 -8.68 7.89 0.71
N GLU A 44 -9.90 8.36 0.47
CA GLU A 44 -10.96 7.68 -0.28
C GLU A 44 -10.73 7.74 -1.78
N ALA A 45 -9.96 8.71 -2.27
CA ALA A 45 -9.56 8.77 -3.68
C ALA A 45 -8.63 7.61 -4.03
N PHE A 46 -7.79 7.15 -3.11
CA PHE A 46 -6.92 6.02 -3.37
C PHE A 46 -7.71 4.70 -3.25
N GLU A 47 -7.63 3.82 -4.23
CA GLU A 47 -8.18 2.46 -4.20
C GLU A 47 -7.06 1.43 -4.19
N LEU A 48 -7.26 0.29 -3.54
CA LEU A 48 -6.25 -0.78 -3.51
C LEU A 48 -6.24 -1.51 -4.86
N THR A 49 -5.17 -1.37 -5.63
CA THR A 49 -5.05 -1.97 -6.96
C THR A 49 -4.23 -3.25 -6.99
N SER A 50 -3.26 -3.40 -6.08
CA SER A 50 -2.43 -4.59 -6.03
C SER A 50 -1.96 -4.95 -4.63
N ILE A 51 -1.93 -6.26 -4.34
CA ILE A 51 -1.24 -6.82 -3.17
C ILE A 51 -0.24 -7.84 -3.67
N ARG A 52 1.05 -7.54 -3.54
CA ARG A 52 2.12 -8.45 -3.94
C ARG A 52 2.89 -8.92 -2.73
N LYS A 53 2.89 -10.23 -2.48
CA LYS A 53 3.84 -10.81 -1.52
C LYS A 53 5.23 -10.66 -2.12
N LYS A 54 6.22 -10.29 -1.30
CA LYS A 54 7.63 -10.36 -1.72
C LYS A 54 7.83 -11.75 -2.34
N PRO A 55 8.36 -11.87 -3.57
CA PRO A 55 8.65 -13.19 -4.10
C PRO A 55 9.55 -13.85 -3.07
N SER A 56 9.06 -14.93 -2.45
CA SER A 56 9.95 -15.84 -1.76
C SER A 56 10.90 -16.30 -2.85
N GLN A 57 12.14 -15.84 -2.76
CA GLN A 57 13.22 -16.30 -3.59
C GLN A 57 13.35 -17.81 -3.32
N SER A 58 12.55 -18.60 -4.03
CA SER A 58 12.77 -20.01 -4.23
C SER A 58 13.83 -20.07 -5.31
N ALA A 59 15.09 -19.96 -4.87
CA ALA A 59 16.25 -20.42 -5.63
C ALA A 59 16.39 -21.92 -5.43
#